data_AF-A0A833HPK6-F1
#
_entry.id   AF-A0A833HPK6-F1
#
_cell.length_a   1.000
_cell.length_b   1.000
_cell.length_c   1.000
_cell.angle_alpha   90.00
_cell.angle_beta   90.00
_cell.angle_gamma   90.00
#
_symmetry.space_group_name_H-M   'P 1'
#
loop_
_entity.id
_entity.type
_entity.pdbx_description
1 polymer ?
#
loop_
_entity_poly.entity_id
_entity_poly.type
_entity_poly.pdbx_seq_one_letter_code
_entity_poly.pdbx_strand_id
1 'polypeptide(L)'
;MKRIIAMVLMVCIVALGGGSVYAHTVEEATPLEENLNVFEGEGGFKGQRGQRRFDIIKELRDEIQQLNQLKIQRLELKIEVTERQGTILDLTINARENQMKEELQQAKEVRQEIKDIHDQLKEYREEVKAEVESFREAVKNHEIEEAREHIENIINIKTTINSMISEKILLLDEIIEILTVEI
;
A
#
# COMPACT_ATOMS: atom_id res chain seq x y z
N MET A 1 32.68 -36.00 26.00
CA MET A 1 31.72 -35.90 24.89
C MET A 1 30.70 -34.75 25.02
N LYS A 2 30.14 -34.44 26.21
CA LYS A 2 29.15 -33.34 26.36
C LYS A 2 29.69 -31.93 26.07
N ARG A 3 30.98 -31.66 26.31
CA ARG A 3 31.61 -30.35 26.07
C ARG A 3 31.92 -30.06 24.59
N ILE A 4 32.13 -31.11 23.79
CA ILE A 4 32.40 -30.98 22.34
C ILE A 4 31.09 -30.66 21.60
N ILE A 5 29.98 -31.28 22.02
CA ILE A 5 28.64 -30.98 21.47
C ILE A 5 28.22 -29.54 21.78
N ALA A 6 28.52 -29.03 22.98
CA ALA A 6 28.22 -27.64 23.34
C ALA A 6 29.06 -26.61 22.54
N MET A 7 30.31 -26.93 22.21
CA MET A 7 31.15 -26.06 21.37
C MET A 7 30.70 -26.04 19.91
N VAL A 8 30.26 -27.17 19.35
CA VAL A 8 29.71 -27.22 17.98
C VAL A 8 28.39 -26.44 17.88
N LEU A 9 27.52 -26.53 18.90
CA LEU A 9 26.27 -25.76 18.94
C LEU A 9 26.50 -24.25 19.06
N MET A 10 27.51 -23.81 19.80
CA MET A 10 27.84 -22.38 19.91
C MET A 10 28.48 -21.83 18.61
N VAL A 11 29.24 -22.65 17.87
CA VAL A 11 29.78 -22.26 16.55
C VAL A 11 28.68 -22.21 15.48
N CYS A 12 27.64 -23.05 15.56
CA CYS A 12 26.47 -22.94 14.67
C CYS A 12 25.66 -21.66 14.90
N ILE A 13 25.57 -21.16 16.14
CA ILE A 13 24.88 -19.89 16.44
C ILE A 13 25.65 -18.69 15.88
N VAL A 14 26.99 -18.75 15.84
CA VAL A 14 27.83 -17.66 15.29
C VAL A 14 27.97 -17.76 13.76
N ALA A 15 27.91 -18.96 13.18
CA ALA A 15 27.93 -19.15 11.72
C ALA A 15 26.57 -18.89 11.03
N LEU A 16 25.48 -18.78 11.79
CA LEU A 16 24.19 -18.25 11.30
C LEU A 16 24.09 -16.71 11.42
N GLY A 17 25.11 -16.05 11.99
CA GLY A 17 25.19 -14.59 12.13
C GLY A 17 25.74 -13.84 10.92
N GLY A 18 25.90 -14.49 9.77
CA GLY A 18 26.45 -13.88 8.56
C GLY A 18 25.80 -14.40 7.29
N GLY A 19 24.65 -13.81 6.91
CA GLY A 19 24.07 -14.03 5.58
C GLY A 19 22.64 -14.55 5.56
N SER A 20 21.69 -13.76 6.06
CA SER A 20 20.39 -13.65 5.39
C SER A 20 19.84 -12.26 5.63
N VAL A 21 20.19 -11.36 4.70
CA VAL A 21 19.42 -10.14 4.44
C VAL A 21 18.10 -10.62 3.81
N TYR A 22 17.18 -11.06 4.66
CA TYR A 22 15.74 -10.98 4.41
C TYR A 22 15.16 -10.18 5.57
N ALA A 23 15.63 -8.94 5.69
CA ALA A 23 14.75 -7.88 6.11
C ALA A 23 13.77 -7.65 4.95
N HIS A 24 12.72 -8.45 4.86
CA HIS A 24 11.44 -7.78 4.75
C HIS A 24 11.16 -7.32 6.18
N THR A 25 11.69 -6.14 6.51
CA THR A 25 10.92 -5.26 7.36
C THR A 25 9.52 -5.29 6.77
N VAL A 26 8.57 -5.77 7.55
CA VAL A 26 7.20 -5.29 7.47
C VAL A 26 7.39 -3.80 7.24
N GLU A 27 7.17 -3.34 6.00
CA GLU A 27 7.21 -1.92 5.69
C GLU A 27 6.23 -1.36 6.70
N GLU A 28 6.81 -0.67 7.68
CA GLU A 28 6.19 -0.42 8.96
C GLU A 28 4.80 0.11 8.64
N ALA A 29 3.79 -0.44 9.31
CA ALA A 29 2.57 0.33 9.51
C ALA A 29 3.07 1.61 10.18
N THR A 30 3.39 2.62 9.36
CA THR A 30 3.92 3.88 9.80
C THR A 30 2.94 4.32 10.88
N PRO A 31 3.38 4.42 12.15
CA PRO A 31 2.50 4.84 13.22
C PRO A 31 1.83 6.14 12.77
N LEU A 32 0.60 6.39 13.21
CA LEU A 32 -0.20 7.57 12.85
C LEU A 32 0.57 8.91 12.83
N GLU A 33 1.71 8.97 13.53
CA GLU A 33 2.63 10.09 13.66
C GLU A 33 3.45 10.39 12.39
N GLU A 34 3.82 9.41 11.54
CA GLU A 34 4.80 9.67 10.47
C GLU A 34 4.23 10.40 9.23
N ASN A 35 2.90 10.41 9.06
CA ASN A 35 2.26 11.22 8.01
C ASN A 35 1.79 12.60 8.51
N LEU A 36 1.81 12.84 9.82
CA LEU A 36 1.73 14.19 10.40
C LEU A 36 3.09 14.89 10.42
N ASN A 37 4.20 14.15 10.25
CA ASN A 37 5.54 14.72 10.04
C ASN A 37 5.69 15.55 8.74
N VAL A 38 4.67 15.60 7.86
CA VAL A 38 4.60 16.60 6.78
C VAL A 38 4.50 18.02 7.34
N PHE A 39 3.97 18.17 8.56
CA PHE A 39 3.70 19.45 9.20
C PHE A 39 4.62 19.75 10.40
N GLU A 40 5.45 18.79 10.82
CA GLU A 40 6.35 18.90 11.98
C GLU A 40 7.85 18.76 11.62
N GLY A 41 8.24 18.95 10.36
CA GLY A 41 9.66 18.98 9.98
C GLY A 41 10.41 20.18 10.58
N GLU A 42 11.28 19.91 11.57
CA GLU A 42 12.39 20.70 12.18
C GLU A 42 12.22 22.22 12.47
N GLY A 43 11.03 22.77 12.27
CA GLY A 43 10.72 24.16 12.56
C GLY A 43 9.23 24.29 12.79
N GLY A 44 8.78 23.98 14.00
CA GLY A 44 7.39 24.14 14.40
C GLY A 44 6.86 25.55 14.08
N PHE A 45 5.53 25.73 14.22
CA PHE A 45 4.78 26.97 13.94
C PHE A 45 5.27 28.26 14.67
N LYS A 46 6.43 28.24 15.33
CA LYS A 46 7.08 29.38 15.95
C LYS A 46 7.69 30.31 14.90
N GLY A 47 6.88 31.24 14.40
CA GLY A 47 7.30 32.37 13.57
C GLY A 47 6.31 32.71 12.46
N GLN A 48 6.46 33.88 11.84
CA GLN A 48 5.54 34.37 10.79
C GLN A 48 5.40 33.41 9.59
N ARG A 49 6.46 32.66 9.26
CA ARG A 49 6.42 31.65 8.17
C ARG A 49 5.61 30.40 8.54
N GLY A 50 5.69 29.96 9.80
CA GLY A 50 4.88 28.84 10.28
C GLY A 50 3.39 29.21 10.29
N GLN A 51 3.07 30.43 10.72
CA GLN A 51 1.70 30.92 10.79
C GLN A 51 1.04 30.99 9.40
N ARG A 52 1.75 31.45 8.37
CA ARG A 52 1.21 31.46 7.00
C ARG A 52 0.99 30.07 6.40
N ARG A 53 1.87 29.11 6.70
CA ARG A 53 1.62 27.71 6.31
C ARG A 53 0.38 27.16 6.99
N PHE A 54 0.20 27.47 8.27
CA PHE A 54 -1.01 27.09 9.01
C PHE A 54 -2.27 27.66 8.37
N ASP A 55 -2.23 28.92 7.93
CA ASP A 55 -3.37 29.56 7.28
C ASP A 55 -3.75 28.84 5.98
N ILE A 56 -2.77 28.49 5.13
CA ILE A 56 -3.03 27.70 3.91
C ILE A 56 -3.60 26.32 4.24
N ILE A 57 -3.05 25.62 5.24
CA ILE A 57 -3.57 24.31 5.68
C ILE A 57 -4.99 24.42 6.20
N LYS A 58 -5.30 25.51 6.91
CA LYS A 58 -6.64 25.78 7.44
C LYS A 58 -7.63 26.05 6.31
N GLU A 59 -7.20 26.70 5.24
CA GLU A 59 -8.00 26.91 4.04
C GLU A 59 -8.22 25.60 3.27
N LEU A 60 -7.21 24.72 3.20
CA LEU A 60 -7.29 23.42 2.52
C LEU A 60 -7.76 22.27 3.43
N ARG A 61 -8.48 22.59 4.50
CA ARG A 61 -8.85 21.62 5.54
C ARG A 61 -9.75 20.52 4.99
N ASP A 62 -10.71 20.88 4.15
CA ASP A 62 -11.74 19.96 3.68
C ASP A 62 -11.14 18.94 2.69
N GLU A 63 -10.23 19.39 1.83
CA GLU A 63 -9.44 18.57 0.91
C GLU A 63 -8.54 17.59 1.67
N ILE A 64 -7.89 18.04 2.76
CA ILE A 64 -7.12 17.16 3.65
C ILE A 64 -8.03 16.12 4.31
N GLN A 65 -9.23 16.49 4.73
CA GLN A 65 -10.19 15.54 5.28
C GLN A 65 -10.62 14.51 4.23
N GLN A 66 -10.86 14.93 3.00
CA GLN A 66 -11.18 14.03 1.89
C GLN A 66 -10.03 13.06 1.61
N LEU A 67 -8.78 13.52 1.61
CA LEU A 67 -7.61 12.64 1.48
C LEU A 67 -7.54 11.59 2.59
N ASN A 68 -7.89 11.95 3.81
CA ASN A 68 -7.95 11.00 4.93
C ASN A 68 -9.06 9.97 4.74
N GLN A 69 -10.24 10.37 4.26
CA GLN A 69 -11.33 9.44 3.94
C GLN A 69 -10.91 8.46 2.85
N LEU A 70 -10.29 8.96 1.76
CA LEU A 70 -9.77 8.11 0.68
C LEU A 70 -8.70 7.12 1.19
N LYS A 71 -7.87 7.53 2.16
CA LYS A 71 -6.89 6.65 2.80
C LYS A 71 -7.57 5.55 3.62
N ILE A 72 -8.62 5.86 4.37
CA ILE A 72 -9.40 4.89 5.15
C ILE A 72 -10.04 3.87 4.22
N GLN A 73 -10.76 4.33 3.19
CA GLN A 73 -11.37 3.47 2.17
C GLN A 73 -10.34 2.54 1.53
N ARG A 74 -9.15 3.06 1.20
CA ARG A 74 -8.06 2.24 0.64
C ARG A 74 -7.60 1.12 1.59
N LEU A 75 -7.60 1.37 2.89
CA LEU A 75 -7.22 0.35 3.88
C LEU A 75 -8.29 -0.73 3.98
N GLU A 76 -9.56 -0.35 3.97
CA GLU A 76 -10.70 -1.29 3.93
C GLU A 76 -10.61 -2.19 2.68
N LEU A 77 -10.40 -1.60 1.50
CA LEU A 77 -10.22 -2.35 0.26
C LEU A 77 -9.00 -3.29 0.31
N LYS A 78 -7.91 -2.92 0.99
CA LYS A 78 -6.73 -3.78 1.16
C LYS A 78 -7.01 -5.00 2.04
N ILE A 79 -7.82 -4.83 3.09
CA ILE A 79 -8.27 -5.93 3.94
C ILE A 79 -9.04 -6.92 3.07
N GLU A 80 -10.02 -6.43 2.32
CA GLU A 80 -10.83 -7.21 1.38
C GLU A 80 -10.01 -7.99 0.34
N VAL A 81 -8.98 -7.35 -0.25
CA VAL A 81 -8.05 -8.03 -1.17
C VAL A 81 -7.30 -9.16 -0.47
N THR A 82 -6.84 -8.93 0.76
CA THR A 82 -6.06 -9.91 1.52
C THR A 82 -6.90 -11.14 1.87
N GLU A 83 -8.15 -10.92 2.30
CA GLU A 83 -9.10 -12.00 2.61
C GLU A 83 -9.36 -12.88 1.39
N ARG A 84 -9.69 -12.28 0.25
CA ARG A 84 -9.94 -13.01 -1.01
C ARG A 84 -8.70 -13.74 -1.51
N GLN A 85 -7.51 -13.15 -1.37
CA GLN A 85 -6.26 -13.84 -1.69
C GLN A 85 -6.05 -15.10 -0.84
N GLY A 86 -6.43 -15.06 0.44
CA GLY A 86 -6.46 -16.24 1.31
C GLY A 86 -7.41 -17.31 0.79
N THR A 87 -8.66 -16.94 0.49
CA THR A 87 -9.66 -17.87 -0.08
C THR A 87 -9.18 -18.49 -1.39
N ILE A 88 -8.62 -17.69 -2.29
CA ILE A 88 -8.09 -18.16 -3.57
C ILE A 88 -6.95 -19.15 -3.38
N LEU A 89 -6.08 -18.94 -2.37
CA LEU A 89 -5.00 -19.88 -2.07
C LEU A 89 -5.55 -21.25 -1.70
N ASP A 90 -6.52 -21.29 -0.79
CA ASP A 90 -7.17 -22.52 -0.33
C ASP A 90 -7.88 -23.23 -1.50
N LEU A 91 -8.65 -22.49 -2.30
CA LEU A 91 -9.32 -23.01 -3.49
C LEU A 91 -8.33 -23.53 -4.54
N THR A 92 -7.19 -22.84 -4.73
CA THR A 92 -6.15 -23.30 -5.67
C THR A 92 -5.51 -24.61 -5.22
N ILE A 93 -5.35 -24.82 -3.90
CA ILE A 93 -4.84 -26.09 -3.36
C ILE A 93 -5.86 -27.20 -3.64
N ASN A 94 -7.13 -26.98 -3.30
CA ASN A 94 -8.21 -27.93 -3.54
C ASN A 94 -8.34 -28.31 -5.03
N ALA A 95 -8.38 -27.32 -5.92
CA ALA A 95 -8.46 -27.52 -7.36
C ALA A 95 -7.29 -28.38 -7.90
N ARG A 96 -6.08 -28.22 -7.34
CA ARG A 96 -4.94 -29.07 -7.70
C ARG A 96 -5.08 -30.50 -7.21
N GLU A 97 -5.59 -30.72 -6.01
CA GLU A 97 -5.84 -32.06 -5.46
C GLU A 97 -6.89 -32.81 -6.29
N ASN A 98 -7.91 -32.10 -6.79
CA ASN A 98 -8.99 -32.65 -7.62
C ASN A 98 -8.72 -32.63 -9.13
N GLN A 99 -7.53 -32.20 -9.57
CA GLN A 99 -7.11 -32.18 -10.98
C GLN A 99 -7.99 -31.30 -11.90
N MET A 100 -8.57 -30.23 -11.35
CA MET A 100 -9.38 -29.20 -12.03
C MET A 100 -8.53 -28.32 -12.95
N LYS A 101 -8.01 -28.90 -14.04
CA LYS A 101 -7.02 -28.25 -14.91
C LYS A 101 -7.60 -27.10 -15.74
N GLU A 102 -8.88 -27.18 -16.11
CA GLU A 102 -9.54 -26.17 -16.94
C GLU A 102 -9.80 -24.90 -16.15
N GLU A 103 -10.30 -25.05 -14.93
CA GLU A 103 -10.59 -23.98 -13.95
C GLU A 103 -9.31 -23.28 -13.53
N LEU A 104 -8.23 -24.05 -13.27
CA LEU A 104 -6.92 -23.48 -12.97
C LEU A 104 -6.35 -22.67 -14.14
N GLN A 105 -6.67 -23.05 -15.39
CA GLN A 105 -6.23 -22.33 -16.57
C GLN A 105 -7.07 -21.06 -16.79
N GLN A 106 -8.39 -21.11 -16.62
CA GLN A 106 -9.26 -19.93 -16.67
C GLN A 106 -8.89 -18.92 -15.58
N ALA A 107 -8.70 -19.37 -14.33
CA ALA A 107 -8.27 -18.52 -13.23
C ALA A 107 -6.89 -17.87 -13.49
N LYS A 108 -6.03 -18.49 -14.31
CA LYS A 108 -4.73 -17.90 -14.69
C LYS A 108 -4.88 -16.74 -15.65
N GLU A 109 -5.89 -16.76 -16.53
CA GLU A 109 -6.18 -15.69 -17.46
C GLU A 109 -6.65 -14.43 -16.69
N VAL A 110 -7.57 -14.60 -15.75
CA VAL A 110 -8.02 -13.50 -14.87
C VAL A 110 -6.86 -12.93 -14.01
N ARG A 111 -5.93 -13.76 -13.55
CA ARG A 111 -4.72 -13.29 -12.83
C ARG A 111 -3.83 -12.40 -13.69
N GLN A 112 -3.86 -12.53 -15.01
CA GLN A 112 -3.11 -11.65 -15.90
C GLN A 112 -3.70 -10.25 -15.91
N GLU A 113 -5.03 -10.11 -15.91
CA GLU A 113 -5.71 -8.81 -15.80
C GLU A 113 -5.42 -8.14 -14.46
N ILE A 114 -5.40 -8.90 -13.37
CA ILE A 114 -4.98 -8.40 -12.05
C ILE A 114 -3.54 -7.87 -12.07
N LYS A 115 -2.65 -8.50 -12.85
CA LYS A 115 -1.26 -8.04 -12.99
C LYS A 115 -1.20 -6.72 -13.74
N ASP A 116 -1.99 -6.55 -14.80
CA ASP A 116 -2.03 -5.30 -15.56
C ASP A 116 -2.54 -4.14 -14.68
N ILE A 117 -3.57 -4.38 -13.85
CA ILE A 117 -4.01 -3.42 -12.82
C ILE A 117 -2.89 -3.11 -11.82
N HIS A 118 -2.12 -4.12 -11.40
CA HIS A 118 -1.02 -3.91 -10.46
C HIS A 118 0.08 -3.00 -11.02
N ASP A 119 0.43 -3.18 -12.30
CA ASP A 119 1.44 -2.38 -12.98
C ASP A 119 0.96 -0.93 -13.14
N GLN A 120 -0.29 -0.70 -13.55
CA GLN A 120 -0.89 0.64 -13.60
C GLN A 120 -0.95 1.31 -12.21
N LEU A 121 -1.30 0.56 -11.16
CA LEU A 121 -1.31 1.07 -9.79
C LEU A 121 0.07 1.52 -9.32
N LYS A 122 1.16 0.98 -9.88
CA LYS A 122 2.53 1.42 -9.56
C LYS A 122 2.79 2.81 -10.13
N GLU A 123 2.37 3.06 -11.38
CA GLU A 123 2.51 4.36 -12.04
C GLU A 123 1.77 5.46 -11.26
N TYR A 124 0.49 5.23 -10.93
CA TYR A 124 -0.29 6.19 -10.13
C TYR A 124 0.29 6.46 -8.74
N ARG A 125 1.02 5.52 -8.13
CA ARG A 125 1.68 5.77 -6.83
C ARG A 125 2.86 6.72 -6.97
N GLU A 126 3.62 6.63 -8.06
CA GLU A 126 4.69 7.57 -8.35
C GLU A 126 4.12 8.96 -8.66
N GLU A 127 3.00 9.04 -9.39
CA GLU A 127 2.29 10.31 -9.62
C GLU A 127 1.82 10.95 -8.31
N VAL A 128 1.21 10.19 -7.40
CA VAL A 128 0.84 10.71 -6.06
C VAL A 128 2.07 11.25 -5.33
N LYS A 129 3.22 10.58 -5.43
CA LYS A 129 4.44 11.03 -4.76
C LYS A 129 4.92 12.36 -5.33
N ALA A 130 4.94 12.50 -6.66
CA ALA A 130 5.32 13.74 -7.33
C ALA A 130 4.38 14.91 -6.99
N GLU A 131 3.07 14.67 -6.99
CA GLU A 131 2.08 15.70 -6.61
C GLU A 131 2.18 16.08 -5.12
N VAL A 132 2.46 15.12 -4.23
CA VAL A 132 2.68 15.42 -2.80
C VAL A 132 3.94 16.26 -2.59
N GLU A 133 5.02 16.01 -3.33
CA GLU A 133 6.23 16.82 -3.29
C GLU A 133 5.92 18.26 -3.77
N SER A 134 5.22 18.40 -4.89
CA SER A 134 4.81 19.69 -5.46
C SER A 134 3.88 20.48 -4.52
N PHE A 135 2.89 19.81 -3.93
CA PHE A 135 2.03 20.38 -2.90
C PHE A 135 2.83 20.93 -1.71
N ARG A 136 3.82 20.17 -1.22
CA ARG A 136 4.66 20.61 -0.09
C ARG A 136 5.49 21.84 -0.45
N GLU A 137 5.97 21.92 -1.68
CA GLU A 137 6.71 23.09 -2.19
C GLU A 137 5.81 24.32 -2.29
N ALA A 138 4.62 24.20 -2.88
CA ALA A 138 3.65 25.29 -2.97
C ALA A 138 3.25 25.84 -1.58
N VAL A 139 2.96 24.95 -0.62
CA VAL A 139 2.67 25.34 0.78
C VAL A 139 3.87 26.05 1.42
N LYS A 140 5.09 25.59 1.15
CA LYS A 140 6.33 26.21 1.67
C LYS A 140 6.56 27.60 1.08
N ASN A 141 6.21 27.81 -0.17
CA ASN A 141 6.34 29.07 -0.90
C ASN A 141 5.17 30.04 -0.63
N HIS A 142 4.08 29.53 -0.05
CA HIS A 142 2.83 30.24 0.23
C HIS A 142 1.99 30.51 -1.03
N GLU A 143 2.06 29.61 -2.01
CA GLU A 143 1.33 29.64 -3.27
C GLU A 143 0.03 28.84 -3.11
N ILE A 144 -1.01 29.50 -2.59
CA ILE A 144 -2.24 28.79 -2.20
C ILE A 144 -3.00 28.17 -3.37
N GLU A 145 -3.06 28.85 -4.51
CA GLU A 145 -3.78 28.32 -5.68
C GLU A 145 -3.04 27.11 -6.27
N GLU A 146 -1.71 27.13 -6.30
CA GLU A 146 -0.89 25.96 -6.71
C GLU A 146 -1.03 24.81 -5.71
N ALA A 147 -1.03 25.11 -4.41
CA ALA A 147 -1.29 24.10 -3.39
C ALA A 147 -2.70 23.49 -3.52
N ARG A 148 -3.70 24.28 -3.88
CA ARG A 148 -5.06 23.79 -4.16
C ARG A 148 -5.09 22.88 -5.38
N GLU A 149 -4.43 23.26 -6.47
CA GLU A 149 -4.33 22.44 -7.68
C GLU A 149 -3.69 21.07 -7.37
N HIS A 150 -2.54 21.06 -6.70
CA HIS A 150 -1.86 19.81 -6.35
C HIS A 150 -2.68 18.92 -5.41
N ILE A 151 -3.37 19.50 -4.40
CA ILE A 151 -4.18 18.67 -3.50
C ILE A 151 -5.40 18.07 -4.20
N GLU A 152 -6.03 18.79 -5.14
CA GLU A 152 -7.09 18.27 -5.99
C GLU A 152 -6.60 17.14 -6.91
N ASN A 153 -5.41 17.29 -7.51
CA ASN A 153 -4.77 16.22 -8.29
C ASN A 153 -4.53 14.97 -7.45
N ILE A 154 -4.01 15.12 -6.22
CA ILE A 154 -3.81 13.99 -5.30
C ILE A 154 -5.14 13.30 -4.99
N ILE A 155 -6.22 14.06 -4.76
CA ILE A 155 -7.56 13.51 -4.52
C ILE A 155 -8.03 12.69 -5.72
N ASN A 156 -7.89 13.21 -6.94
CA ASN A 156 -8.28 12.54 -8.18
C ASN A 156 -7.50 11.23 -8.39
N ILE A 157 -6.17 11.27 -8.22
CA ILE A 157 -5.34 10.06 -8.37
C ILE A 157 -5.68 9.02 -7.30
N LYS A 158 -5.87 9.42 -6.03
CA LYS A 158 -6.26 8.48 -4.96
C LYS A 158 -7.64 7.87 -5.19
N THR A 159 -8.58 8.63 -5.74
CA THR A 159 -9.90 8.13 -6.12
C THR A 159 -9.78 7.07 -7.20
N THR A 160 -8.96 7.32 -8.21
CA THR A 160 -8.65 6.36 -9.28
C THR A 160 -7.99 5.10 -8.73
N ILE A 161 -7.00 5.24 -7.86
CA ILE A 161 -6.36 4.11 -7.16
C ILE A 161 -7.40 3.26 -6.42
N ASN A 162 -8.32 3.87 -5.67
CA ASN A 162 -9.35 3.13 -4.95
C ASN A 162 -10.29 2.39 -5.91
N SER A 163 -10.71 3.03 -7.01
CA SER A 163 -11.52 2.40 -8.05
C SER A 163 -10.83 1.17 -8.66
N MET A 164 -9.55 1.26 -8.98
CA MET A 164 -8.78 0.14 -9.54
C MET A 164 -8.60 -1.01 -8.53
N ILE A 165 -8.48 -0.69 -7.23
CA ILE A 165 -8.46 -1.74 -6.20
C ILE A 165 -9.83 -2.42 -6.10
N SER A 166 -10.93 -1.68 -6.21
CA SER A 166 -12.28 -2.26 -6.29
C SER A 166 -12.46 -3.15 -7.53
N GLU A 167 -11.95 -2.74 -8.69
CA GLU A 167 -11.95 -3.58 -9.90
C GLU A 167 -11.13 -4.86 -9.69
N LYS A 168 -9.94 -4.75 -9.08
CA LYS A 168 -9.14 -5.91 -8.70
C LYS A 168 -9.91 -6.85 -7.77
N ILE A 169 -10.73 -6.33 -6.85
CA ILE A 169 -11.58 -7.16 -5.98
C ILE A 169 -12.58 -7.98 -6.81
N LEU A 170 -13.21 -7.38 -7.83
CA LEU A 170 -14.12 -8.10 -8.73
C LEU A 170 -13.42 -9.24 -9.47
N LEU A 171 -12.20 -9.01 -9.96
CA LEU A 171 -11.41 -10.07 -10.61
C LEU A 171 -11.00 -11.18 -9.63
N LEU A 172 -10.77 -10.83 -8.35
CA LEU A 172 -10.53 -11.85 -7.32
C LEU A 172 -11.80 -12.68 -7.06
N ASP A 173 -12.98 -12.04 -7.04
CA ASP A 173 -14.27 -12.73 -6.91
C ASP A 173 -14.54 -13.65 -8.10
N GLU A 174 -14.18 -13.24 -9.32
CA GLU A 174 -14.26 -14.10 -10.51
C GLU A 174 -13.36 -15.33 -10.40
N ILE A 175 -12.12 -15.18 -9.91
CA ILE A 175 -11.24 -16.33 -9.64
C ILE A 175 -11.86 -17.28 -8.61
N ILE A 176 -12.48 -16.72 -7.56
CA ILE A 176 -13.17 -17.53 -6.55
C ILE A 176 -14.32 -18.32 -7.19
N GLU A 177 -15.12 -17.67 -8.03
CA GLU A 177 -16.23 -18.33 -8.75
C GLU A 177 -15.70 -19.48 -9.61
N ILE A 178 -14.72 -19.23 -10.47
CA ILE A 178 -14.09 -20.24 -11.35
C ILE A 178 -13.61 -21.47 -10.55
N LEU A 179 -12.96 -21.24 -9.41
CA LEU A 179 -12.38 -22.33 -8.61
C LEU A 179 -13.38 -23.04 -7.69
N THR A 180 -14.61 -22.52 -7.56
CA THR A 180 -15.66 -23.11 -6.71
C THR A 180 -16.64 -23.98 -7.50
N VAL A 181 -16.73 -23.82 -8.82
CA VAL A 181 -17.76 -24.45 -9.68
C VAL A 181 -17.76 -25.99 -9.64
N GLU A 182 -16.68 -26.67 -9.21
CA GLU A 182 -16.62 -28.14 -9.16
C GLU A 182 -16.40 -28.76 -7.76
N ILE A 183 -16.59 -28.01 -6.66
CA ILE A 183 -16.63 -28.57 -5.30
C ILE A 183 -18.07 -28.85 -4.89
#